data_AF-A0A097PMX3-F1
#
_entry.id   AF-A0A097PMX3-F1
#
_cell.length_a   1.000
_cell.length_b   1.000
_cell.length_c   1.000
_cell.angle_alpha   90.00
_cell.angle_beta   90.00
_cell.angle_gamma   90.00
#
_symmetry.space_group_name_H-M   'P 1'
#
loop_
_entity.id
_entity.type
_entity.pdbx_description
1 polymer ?
#
loop_
_entity_poly.entity_id
_entity_poly.type
_entity_poly.pdbx_seq_one_letter_code
_entity_poly.pdbx_strand_id
1 'polypeptide(L)'
;TEGEGNLPKLVLSSPAGSEVEIYLFGGCITSWKVPSKDLLFVRPDAVFNQKKPISGGVPHCFPQFGPGPIQQHGFARNMDWTVVDSESAEGNPVVTLELKDAPYSRAIWDFSFHALFKVALNAKSLSTELTVKNTDSKAFSFSTALHTYFRASASDASVKGLQGCKTLNKNPDPKSPVEGTEERDVVTFPGFVDCVYLDASSELQLDNGLGDLI
;
A
#
# COMPACT_ATOMS: atom_id res chain seq x y z
N THR A 1 -19.44 7.46 -1.08
CA THR A 1 -20.37 6.47 -1.69
C THR A 1 -20.20 5.14 -0.96
N GLU A 2 -21.06 4.17 -1.19
CA GLU A 2 -20.89 2.81 -0.65
C GLU A 2 -20.21 1.91 -1.67
N GLY A 3 -19.33 1.03 -1.18
CA GLY A 3 -18.67 0.00 -1.96
C GLY A 3 -19.23 -1.39 -1.67
N GLU A 4 -18.43 -2.40 -1.99
CA GLU A 4 -18.71 -3.78 -1.62
C GLU A 4 -18.86 -3.92 -0.10
N GLY A 5 -19.81 -4.75 0.33
CA GLY A 5 -20.13 -4.93 1.74
C GLY A 5 -20.72 -3.69 2.42
N ASN A 6 -21.23 -2.73 1.64
CA ASN A 6 -21.77 -1.44 2.10
C ASN A 6 -20.76 -0.60 2.89
N LEU A 7 -19.47 -0.82 2.66
CA LEU A 7 -18.44 -0.04 3.33
C LEU A 7 -18.30 1.34 2.68
N PRO A 8 -18.11 2.42 3.47
CA PRO A 8 -17.85 3.74 2.93
C PRO A 8 -16.57 3.77 2.08
N LYS A 9 -16.71 4.30 0.87
CA LYS A 9 -15.58 4.56 -0.03
C LYS A 9 -15.66 5.94 -0.68
N LEU A 10 -14.51 6.42 -1.09
CA LEU A 10 -14.31 7.57 -1.96
C LEU A 10 -14.07 7.11 -3.38
N VAL A 11 -14.49 7.92 -4.33
CA VAL A 11 -14.12 7.79 -5.75
C VAL A 11 -13.57 9.14 -6.17
N LEU A 12 -12.32 9.15 -6.60
CA LEU A 12 -11.68 10.31 -7.22
C LEU A 12 -11.70 10.09 -8.74
N SER A 13 -12.14 11.08 -9.51
CA SER A 13 -12.14 11.02 -10.98
C SER A 13 -11.37 12.22 -11.53
N SER A 14 -10.33 11.94 -12.30
CA SER A 14 -9.55 12.98 -12.99
C SER A 14 -10.28 13.46 -14.26
N PRO A 15 -10.02 14.70 -14.73
CA PRO A 15 -10.56 15.18 -16.00
C PRO A 15 -10.19 14.33 -17.23
N ALA A 16 -9.08 13.58 -17.14
CA ALA A 16 -8.61 12.69 -18.20
C ALA A 16 -9.26 11.29 -18.18
N GLY A 17 -10.20 11.03 -17.26
CA GLY A 17 -10.95 9.78 -17.17
C GLY A 17 -10.29 8.67 -16.36
N SER A 18 -9.16 8.94 -15.68
CA SER A 18 -8.63 8.03 -14.66
C SER A 18 -9.42 8.16 -13.36
N GLU A 19 -9.58 7.05 -12.64
CA GLU A 19 -10.33 6.98 -11.38
C GLU A 19 -9.59 6.20 -10.29
N VAL A 20 -9.81 6.56 -9.04
CA VAL A 20 -9.29 5.85 -7.87
C VAL A 20 -10.41 5.58 -6.89
N GLU A 21 -10.49 4.35 -6.38
CA GLU A 21 -11.41 3.97 -5.31
C GLU A 21 -10.65 3.76 -4.00
N ILE A 22 -11.11 4.41 -2.92
CA ILE A 22 -10.45 4.37 -1.61
C ILE A 22 -11.49 4.00 -0.55
N TYR A 23 -11.34 2.85 0.09
CA TYR A 23 -12.17 2.49 1.23
C TYR A 23 -11.67 3.20 2.49
N LEU A 24 -12.60 3.80 3.25
CA LEU A 24 -12.24 4.44 4.53
C LEU A 24 -11.74 3.42 5.54
N PHE A 25 -12.31 2.21 5.51
CA PHE A 25 -11.76 1.09 6.26
C PHE A 25 -10.36 0.75 5.77
N GLY A 26 -9.40 0.91 6.67
CA GLY A 26 -7.98 0.70 6.43
C GLY A 26 -7.30 1.76 5.57
N GLY A 27 -8.00 2.84 5.17
CA GLY A 27 -7.47 3.85 4.25
C GLY A 27 -7.02 3.26 2.90
N CYS A 28 -7.63 2.14 2.50
CA CYS A 28 -7.08 1.27 1.47
C CYS A 28 -7.53 1.72 0.09
N ILE A 29 -6.57 2.04 -0.78
CA ILE A 29 -6.83 2.22 -2.22
C ILE A 29 -7.06 0.85 -2.84
N THR A 30 -8.24 0.59 -3.38
CA THR A 30 -8.60 -0.74 -3.92
C THR A 30 -8.63 -0.80 -5.43
N SER A 31 -8.61 0.34 -6.12
CA SER A 31 -8.64 0.41 -7.57
C SER A 31 -7.94 1.70 -8.02
N TRP A 32 -7.15 1.58 -9.08
CA TRP A 32 -6.60 2.72 -9.83
C TRP A 32 -6.82 2.44 -11.31
N LYS A 33 -7.90 2.99 -11.84
CA LYS A 33 -8.30 2.85 -13.24
C LYS A 33 -7.68 3.97 -14.05
N VAL A 34 -6.96 3.58 -15.09
CA VAL A 34 -6.76 4.41 -16.27
C VAL A 34 -7.85 4.07 -17.30
N PRO A 35 -8.12 4.88 -18.34
CA PRO A 35 -9.31 4.72 -19.17
C PRO A 35 -9.57 3.32 -19.75
N SER A 36 -8.55 2.48 -19.92
CA SER A 36 -8.68 1.13 -20.49
C SER A 36 -8.64 -0.01 -19.47
N LYS A 37 -8.22 0.22 -18.21
CA LYS A 37 -7.92 -0.86 -17.26
C LYS A 37 -7.65 -0.35 -15.85
N ASP A 38 -7.82 -1.25 -14.90
CA ASP A 38 -7.38 -1.07 -13.52
C ASP A 38 -5.95 -1.61 -13.37
N LEU A 39 -5.09 -0.87 -12.66
CA LEU A 39 -3.68 -1.20 -12.43
C LEU A 39 -3.46 -1.89 -11.08
N LEU A 40 -4.44 -1.87 -10.17
CA LEU A 40 -4.34 -2.48 -8.83
C LEU A 40 -5.17 -3.74 -8.70
N PHE A 41 -4.61 -4.78 -8.09
CA PHE A 41 -5.28 -6.06 -7.91
C PHE A 41 -5.90 -6.19 -6.51
N VAL A 42 -7.20 -6.47 -6.46
CA VAL A 42 -7.86 -6.98 -5.27
C VAL A 42 -8.19 -8.45 -5.49
N ARG A 43 -7.89 -9.30 -4.50
CA ARG A 43 -8.14 -10.73 -4.61
C ARG A 43 -9.65 -10.99 -4.81
N PRO A 44 -10.04 -11.96 -5.65
CA PRO A 44 -11.45 -12.32 -5.83
C PRO A 44 -12.15 -12.81 -4.55
N ASP A 45 -11.39 -13.28 -3.56
CA ASP A 45 -11.89 -13.75 -2.26
C ASP A 45 -11.66 -12.71 -1.13
N ALA A 46 -11.35 -11.46 -1.49
CA ALA A 46 -11.32 -10.36 -0.54
C ALA A 46 -12.70 -10.19 0.10
N VAL A 47 -12.72 -9.85 1.39
CA VAL A 47 -13.98 -9.68 2.14
C VAL A 47 -14.03 -8.26 2.67
N PHE A 48 -15.12 -7.57 2.36
CA PHE A 48 -15.37 -6.18 2.74
C PHE A 48 -16.38 -6.13 3.89
N ASN A 49 -15.93 -6.44 5.12
CA ASN A 49 -16.82 -6.49 6.28
C ASN A 49 -16.23 -5.90 7.57
N GLN A 50 -15.12 -5.17 7.46
CA GLN A 50 -14.35 -4.59 8.58
C GLN A 50 -13.83 -5.59 9.64
N LYS A 51 -14.00 -6.90 9.45
CA LYS A 51 -13.49 -7.91 10.40
C LYS A 51 -12.02 -8.27 10.16
N LYS A 52 -11.54 -8.08 8.93
CA LYS A 52 -10.16 -8.31 8.52
C LYS A 52 -9.75 -7.27 7.47
N PRO A 53 -8.44 -7.03 7.28
CA PRO A 53 -7.97 -6.12 6.23
C PRO A 53 -8.44 -6.54 4.84
N ILE A 54 -8.68 -5.55 3.98
CA ILE A 54 -8.97 -5.80 2.56
C ILE A 54 -7.74 -6.46 1.92
N SER A 55 -7.97 -7.55 1.21
CA SER A 55 -6.92 -8.40 0.65
C SER A 55 -6.59 -7.98 -0.79
N GLY A 56 -5.75 -6.96 -0.92
CA GLY A 56 -5.30 -6.38 -2.18
C GLY A 56 -5.37 -4.85 -2.18
N GLY A 57 -5.14 -4.23 -3.33
CA GLY A 57 -5.05 -2.77 -3.43
C GLY A 57 -3.76 -2.24 -2.79
N VAL A 58 -3.87 -1.22 -1.93
CA VAL A 58 -2.75 -0.60 -1.20
C VAL A 58 -3.00 -0.63 0.32
N PRO A 59 -2.89 -1.79 1.00
CA PRO A 59 -3.03 -1.85 2.44
C PRO A 59 -1.85 -1.18 3.17
N HIS A 60 -2.15 -0.47 4.25
CA HIS A 60 -1.13 0.05 5.17
C HIS A 60 -0.54 -1.03 6.07
N CYS A 61 0.78 -1.11 6.13
CA CYS A 61 1.50 -1.75 7.22
C CYS A 61 1.94 -0.65 8.20
N PHE A 62 1.32 -0.51 9.36
CA PHE A 62 1.71 0.47 10.38
C PHE A 62 1.13 0.08 11.75
N PRO A 63 1.89 0.20 12.85
CA PRO A 63 3.27 0.71 12.99
C PRO A 63 4.36 -0.37 12.83
N GLN A 64 4.01 -1.51 12.23
CA GLN A 64 4.93 -2.64 12.04
C GLN A 64 4.82 -3.15 10.60
N PHE A 65 5.94 -3.42 9.93
CA PHE A 65 6.00 -4.20 8.70
C PHE A 65 6.37 -5.66 9.03
N GLY A 66 5.62 -6.61 8.48
CA GLY A 66 5.88 -8.03 8.68
C GLY A 66 5.52 -8.53 10.09
N PRO A 67 6.04 -9.71 10.49
CA PRO A 67 5.86 -10.25 11.82
C PRO A 67 6.68 -9.47 12.86
N GLY A 68 6.25 -9.51 14.13
CA GLY A 68 6.90 -8.79 15.21
C GLY A 68 6.09 -8.84 16.51
N PRO A 69 6.33 -7.93 17.48
CA PRO A 69 5.67 -7.93 18.78
C PRO A 69 4.15 -7.75 18.72
N ILE A 70 3.64 -7.07 17.70
CA ILE A 70 2.20 -6.90 17.46
C ILE A 70 1.75 -7.74 16.27
N GLN A 71 0.44 -7.76 16.03
CA GLN A 71 -0.15 -8.44 14.87
C GLN A 71 0.58 -8.08 13.57
N GLN A 72 0.71 -9.06 12.68
CA GLN A 72 1.47 -8.90 11.44
C GLN A 72 0.96 -7.69 10.64
N HIS A 73 1.89 -6.84 10.20
CA HIS A 73 1.64 -5.57 9.51
C HIS A 73 0.91 -4.48 10.34
N GLY A 74 0.80 -4.64 11.65
CA GLY A 74 0.16 -3.66 12.53
C GLY A 74 -1.35 -3.53 12.32
N PHE A 75 -1.91 -2.37 12.64
CA PHE A 75 -3.34 -2.15 12.81
C PHE A 75 -3.95 -1.06 11.93
N ALA A 76 -3.15 -0.24 11.22
CA ALA A 76 -3.69 0.85 10.41
C ALA A 76 -4.70 0.37 9.33
N ARG A 77 -4.48 -0.83 8.78
CA ARG A 77 -5.37 -1.52 7.83
C ARG A 77 -6.62 -2.17 8.46
N ASN A 78 -6.79 -2.03 9.77
CA ASN A 78 -7.91 -2.56 10.56
C ASN A 78 -8.79 -1.46 11.17
N MET A 79 -8.48 -0.19 10.91
CA MET A 79 -9.18 0.96 11.48
C MET A 79 -9.81 1.79 10.38
N ASP A 80 -10.91 2.47 10.69
CA ASP A 80 -11.48 3.45 9.77
C ASP A 80 -10.65 4.74 9.79
N TRP A 81 -10.35 5.24 8.60
CA TRP A 81 -9.73 6.53 8.36
C TRP A 81 -10.80 7.56 8.04
N THR A 82 -10.54 8.82 8.34
CA THR A 82 -11.48 9.92 8.10
C THR A 82 -10.93 10.87 7.04
N VAL A 83 -11.81 11.45 6.21
CA VAL A 83 -11.40 12.52 5.30
C VAL A 83 -11.23 13.81 6.10
N VAL A 84 -10.07 14.44 5.99
CA VAL A 84 -9.78 15.73 6.65
C VAL A 84 -9.56 16.87 5.68
N ASP A 85 -9.26 16.56 4.42
CA ASP A 85 -9.11 17.55 3.37
C ASP A 85 -9.45 16.96 1.99
N SER A 86 -9.99 17.79 1.11
CA SER A 86 -10.28 17.44 -0.28
C SER A 86 -10.10 18.68 -1.15
N GLU A 87 -9.15 18.62 -2.08
CA GLU A 87 -8.76 19.75 -2.92
C GLU A 87 -8.64 19.33 -4.38
N SER A 88 -8.43 20.32 -5.24
CA SER A 88 -8.11 20.11 -6.65
C SER A 88 -6.82 20.85 -6.95
N ALA A 89 -5.80 20.10 -7.39
CA ALA A 89 -4.51 20.66 -7.80
C ALA A 89 -4.45 20.62 -9.33
N GLU A 90 -4.43 21.80 -9.98
CA GLU A 90 -4.43 21.91 -11.44
C GLU A 90 -5.62 21.16 -12.11
N GLY A 91 -6.76 21.07 -11.42
CA GLY A 91 -7.94 20.34 -11.89
C GLY A 91 -7.94 18.84 -11.54
N ASN A 92 -6.85 18.30 -11.01
CA ASN A 92 -6.75 16.90 -10.58
C ASN A 92 -7.20 16.73 -9.12
N PRO A 93 -8.01 15.70 -8.80
CA PRO A 93 -8.52 15.50 -7.45
C PRO A 93 -7.42 15.03 -6.48
N VAL A 94 -7.47 15.59 -5.28
CA VAL A 94 -6.58 15.26 -4.17
C VAL A 94 -7.40 15.12 -2.89
N VAL A 95 -7.12 14.09 -2.10
CA VAL A 95 -7.76 13.89 -0.80
C VAL A 95 -6.72 13.56 0.25
N THR A 96 -6.95 14.02 1.48
CA THR A 96 -6.15 13.62 2.65
C THR A 96 -7.03 12.87 3.63
N LEU A 97 -6.61 11.64 3.96
CA LEU A 97 -7.18 10.81 5.00
C LEU A 97 -6.37 10.94 6.30
N GLU A 98 -7.03 10.81 7.44
CA GLU A 98 -6.44 10.87 8.77
C GLU A 98 -6.68 9.57 9.54
N LEU A 99 -5.64 9.16 10.28
CA LEU A 99 -5.72 8.14 11.33
C LEU A 99 -5.04 8.67 12.59
N LYS A 100 -5.75 8.61 13.72
CA LYS A 100 -5.23 8.93 15.06
C LYS A 100 -5.28 7.70 15.95
N ASP A 101 -4.60 7.77 17.09
CA ASP A 101 -4.77 6.75 18.11
C ASP A 101 -6.21 6.70 18.64
N ALA A 102 -6.67 5.49 18.92
CA ALA A 102 -7.99 5.18 19.46
C ALA A 102 -7.85 4.06 20.49
N PRO A 103 -8.87 3.75 21.31
CA PRO A 103 -8.78 2.69 22.32
C PRO A 103 -8.27 1.35 21.78
N TYR A 104 -8.66 0.97 20.55
CA TYR A 104 -8.17 -0.23 19.88
C TYR A 104 -6.65 -0.19 19.62
N SER A 105 -6.13 0.88 19.02
CA SER A 105 -4.70 0.98 18.72
C SER A 105 -3.88 1.13 20.00
N ARG A 106 -4.36 1.89 21.00
CA ARG A 106 -3.70 2.08 22.30
C ARG A 106 -3.56 0.77 23.08
N ALA A 107 -4.52 -0.14 22.95
CA ALA A 107 -4.44 -1.47 23.55
C ALA A 107 -3.35 -2.36 22.93
N ILE A 108 -2.93 -2.08 21.68
CA ILE A 108 -1.93 -2.86 20.94
C ILE A 108 -0.54 -2.20 21.02
N TRP A 109 -0.51 -0.88 20.87
CA TRP A 109 0.68 -0.04 20.84
C TRP A 109 0.33 1.30 21.51
N ASP A 110 0.70 1.43 22.79
CA ASP A 110 0.26 2.52 23.67
C ASP A 110 1.01 3.83 23.41
N PHE A 111 0.82 4.42 22.23
CA PHE A 111 1.35 5.72 21.82
C PHE A 111 0.29 6.57 21.13
N SER A 112 0.38 7.89 21.33
CA SER A 112 -0.38 8.86 20.56
C SER A 112 0.35 9.19 19.27
N PHE A 113 -0.37 9.11 18.17
CA PHE A 113 0.16 9.41 16.85
C PHE A 113 -0.89 10.12 16.01
N HIS A 114 -0.42 10.78 14.96
CA HIS A 114 -1.28 11.35 13.94
C HIS A 114 -0.69 11.02 12.58
N ALA A 115 -1.38 10.17 11.82
CA ALA A 115 -1.02 9.79 10.46
C ALA A 115 -1.94 10.49 9.46
N LEU A 116 -1.34 11.08 8.42
CA LEU A 116 -2.02 11.67 7.28
C LEU A 116 -1.62 10.92 6.01
N PHE A 117 -2.61 10.49 5.25
CA PHE A 117 -2.43 9.80 3.98
C PHE A 117 -3.03 10.63 2.85
N LYS A 118 -2.17 11.29 2.09
CA LYS A 118 -2.55 12.12 0.94
C LYS A 118 -2.54 11.28 -0.32
N VAL A 119 -3.62 11.34 -1.10
CA VAL A 119 -3.78 10.64 -2.38
C VAL A 119 -4.09 11.67 -3.45
N ALA A 120 -3.24 11.76 -4.46
CA ALA A 120 -3.39 12.67 -5.59
C ALA A 120 -3.45 11.86 -6.89
N LEU A 121 -4.55 12.03 -7.63
CA LEU A 121 -4.79 11.33 -8.88
C LEU A 121 -4.65 12.28 -10.06
N ASN A 122 -3.65 12.05 -10.91
CA ASN A 122 -3.48 12.75 -12.17
C ASN A 122 -3.96 11.88 -13.34
N ALA A 123 -3.79 12.39 -14.57
CA ALA A 123 -4.25 11.70 -15.78
C ALA A 123 -3.74 10.26 -15.93
N LYS A 124 -2.48 9.98 -15.55
CA LYS A 124 -1.86 8.65 -15.69
C LYS A 124 -0.93 8.30 -14.52
N SER A 125 -1.03 9.03 -13.41
CA SER A 125 -0.21 8.77 -12.23
C SER A 125 -1.04 8.90 -10.97
N LEU A 126 -0.70 8.08 -9.99
CA LEU A 126 -1.24 8.10 -8.64
C LEU A 126 -0.09 8.38 -7.69
N SER A 127 -0.15 9.49 -6.97
CA SER A 127 0.81 9.82 -5.92
C SER A 127 0.18 9.57 -4.56
N THR A 128 0.95 8.96 -3.67
CA THR A 128 0.53 8.67 -2.30
C THR A 128 1.62 9.08 -1.32
N GLU A 129 1.23 9.81 -0.28
CA GLU A 129 2.15 10.25 0.76
C GLU A 129 1.60 9.89 2.13
N LEU A 130 2.38 9.18 2.94
CA LEU A 130 2.07 8.90 4.34
C LEU A 130 3.00 9.71 5.24
N THR A 131 2.44 10.66 5.96
CA THR A 131 3.15 11.41 7.01
C THR A 131 2.69 10.91 8.37
N VAL A 132 3.63 10.56 9.25
CA VAL A 132 3.35 10.14 10.64
C VAL A 132 4.01 11.11 11.60
N LYS A 133 3.18 11.74 12.44
CA LYS A 133 3.63 12.63 13.51
C LYS A 133 3.51 11.91 14.86
N ASN A 134 4.59 11.93 15.64
CA ASN A 134 4.53 11.59 17.05
C ASN A 134 3.84 12.72 17.82
N THR A 135 2.68 12.42 18.41
CA THR A 135 1.90 13.34 19.25
C THR A 135 1.89 12.92 20.72
N ASP A 136 2.61 11.86 21.07
CA ASP A 136 2.83 11.43 22.44
C ASP A 136 3.94 12.26 23.11
N SER A 137 3.96 12.18 24.44
CA SER A 137 5.09 12.64 25.26
C SER A 137 6.29 11.70 25.18
N LYS A 138 6.07 10.43 24.80
CA LYS A 138 7.09 9.38 24.69
C LYS A 138 7.63 9.32 23.26
N ALA A 139 8.94 9.13 23.12
CA ALA A 139 9.50 8.74 21.83
C ALA A 139 9.00 7.34 21.45
N PHE A 140 8.70 7.14 20.16
CA PHE A 140 8.39 5.82 19.61
C PHE A 140 9.23 5.54 18.37
N SER A 141 9.31 4.26 18.03
CA SER A 141 9.86 3.78 16.78
C SER A 141 8.80 2.94 16.08
N PHE A 142 8.81 2.95 14.76
CA PHE A 142 7.87 2.21 13.95
C PHE A 142 8.53 1.79 12.63
N SER A 143 7.91 0.84 11.95
CA SER A 143 8.14 0.58 10.54
C SER A 143 6.83 0.75 9.79
N THR A 144 6.93 1.07 8.50
CA THR A 144 5.76 1.22 7.65
C THR A 144 6.00 0.65 6.26
N ALA A 145 4.92 0.31 5.57
CA ALA A 145 4.93 0.00 4.15
C ALA A 145 3.55 0.27 3.54
N LEU A 146 3.52 0.65 2.28
CA LEU A 146 2.34 0.52 1.42
C LEU A 146 2.46 -0.83 0.70
N HIS A 147 1.59 -1.77 1.06
CA HIS A 147 1.68 -3.15 0.56
C HIS A 147 0.98 -3.30 -0.80
N THR A 148 1.43 -2.54 -1.79
CA THR A 148 0.76 -2.40 -3.09
C THR A 148 0.67 -3.71 -3.86
N TYR A 149 -0.55 -4.06 -4.30
CA TYR A 149 -0.84 -5.17 -5.19
C TYR A 149 -1.11 -4.63 -6.59
N PHE A 150 -0.14 -4.77 -7.49
CA PHE A 150 -0.35 -4.47 -8.91
C PHE A 150 -1.06 -5.63 -9.61
N ARG A 151 -1.92 -5.31 -10.57
CA ARG A 151 -2.50 -6.30 -11.47
C ARG A 151 -1.47 -6.67 -12.54
N ALA A 152 -1.16 -7.95 -12.61
CA ALA A 152 -0.10 -8.47 -13.46
C ALA A 152 -0.35 -9.90 -13.93
N SER A 153 0.25 -10.28 -15.06
CA SER A 153 0.49 -11.67 -15.44
C SER A 153 1.80 -12.13 -14.79
N ALA A 154 1.75 -12.92 -13.72
CA ALA A 154 2.95 -13.27 -12.96
C ALA A 154 4.03 -14.00 -13.80
N SER A 155 3.63 -14.76 -14.83
CA SER A 155 4.55 -15.44 -15.75
C SER A 155 5.33 -14.49 -16.66
N ASP A 156 4.76 -13.32 -16.95
CA ASP A 156 5.29 -12.36 -17.91
C ASP A 156 5.75 -11.04 -17.25
N ALA A 157 5.44 -10.87 -15.97
CA ALA A 157 5.78 -9.68 -15.22
C ALA A 157 7.27 -9.63 -14.86
N SER A 158 7.80 -8.42 -14.81
CA SER A 158 9.19 -8.19 -14.46
C SER A 158 9.43 -6.84 -13.78
N VAL A 159 10.47 -6.76 -12.95
CA VAL A 159 10.84 -5.54 -12.24
C VAL A 159 12.30 -5.18 -12.55
N LYS A 160 12.52 -3.91 -12.94
CA LYS A 160 13.85 -3.32 -13.14
C LYS A 160 14.21 -2.33 -12.04
N GLY A 161 15.50 -2.09 -11.86
CA GLY A 161 16.04 -1.13 -10.89
C GLY A 161 16.47 -1.75 -9.55
N LEU A 162 16.47 -3.08 -9.46
CA LEU A 162 16.86 -3.82 -8.24
C LEU A 162 18.26 -4.46 -8.33
N GLN A 163 18.91 -4.46 -9.50
CA GLN A 163 20.24 -5.03 -9.66
C GLN A 163 21.24 -4.38 -8.69
N GLY A 164 22.06 -5.20 -8.03
CA GLY A 164 23.05 -4.77 -7.06
C GLY A 164 22.50 -4.47 -5.67
N CYS A 165 21.17 -4.48 -5.47
CA CYS A 165 20.59 -4.32 -4.14
C CYS A 165 20.94 -5.51 -3.25
N LYS A 166 21.21 -5.24 -1.97
CA LYS A 166 21.29 -6.30 -0.96
C LYS A 166 19.90 -6.89 -0.75
N THR A 167 19.82 -8.20 -0.62
CA THR A 167 18.55 -8.92 -0.49
C THR A 167 18.44 -9.66 0.83
N LEU A 168 17.23 -9.72 1.36
CA LEU A 168 16.82 -10.60 2.45
C LEU A 168 15.70 -11.51 1.91
N ASN A 169 16.07 -12.68 1.39
CA ASN A 169 15.12 -13.64 0.84
C ASN A 169 14.47 -14.46 1.97
N LYS A 170 13.17 -14.31 2.15
CA LYS A 170 12.36 -14.98 3.19
C LYS A 170 11.89 -16.38 2.78
N ASN A 171 12.19 -16.82 1.58
CA ASN A 171 11.95 -18.19 1.13
C ASN A 171 13.29 -18.95 1.17
N PRO A 172 13.40 -20.12 1.84
CA PRO A 172 12.32 -20.99 2.34
C PRO A 172 11.78 -20.68 3.74
N ASP A 173 12.48 -19.90 4.56
CA ASP A 173 12.06 -19.61 5.94
C ASP A 173 12.05 -18.11 6.25
N PRO A 174 10.88 -17.48 6.49
CA PRO A 174 10.80 -16.06 6.80
C PRO A 174 11.39 -15.70 8.16
N LYS A 175 11.65 -16.68 9.04
CA LYS A 175 12.30 -16.47 10.34
C LYS A 175 13.83 -16.43 10.23
N SER A 176 14.39 -16.94 9.13
CA SER A 176 15.81 -16.93 8.87
C SER A 176 16.08 -16.54 7.41
N PRO A 177 15.87 -15.26 7.05
CA PRO A 177 16.06 -14.80 5.68
C PRO A 177 17.50 -15.04 5.20
N VAL A 178 17.64 -15.48 3.95
CA VAL A 178 18.94 -15.66 3.31
C VAL A 178 19.40 -14.31 2.77
N GLU A 179 20.55 -13.85 3.25
CA GLU A 179 21.19 -12.63 2.75
C GLU A 179 21.83 -12.87 1.37
N GLY A 180 21.77 -11.88 0.49
CA GLY A 180 22.37 -11.96 -0.83
C GLY A 180 22.46 -10.62 -1.54
N THR A 181 22.64 -10.69 -2.86
CA THR A 181 22.62 -9.54 -3.77
C THR A 181 21.83 -9.93 -5.02
N GLU A 182 21.05 -9.00 -5.54
CA GLU A 182 20.31 -9.21 -6.79
C GLU A 182 21.24 -9.03 -7.99
N GLU A 183 21.68 -10.13 -8.59
CA GLU A 183 22.60 -10.10 -9.72
C GLU A 183 21.88 -9.84 -11.06
N ARG A 184 20.56 -10.06 -11.12
CA ARG A 184 19.78 -9.91 -12.35
C ARG A 184 19.52 -8.44 -12.64
N ASP A 185 19.71 -8.03 -13.89
CA ASP A 185 19.27 -6.73 -14.41
C ASP A 185 17.73 -6.59 -14.32
N VAL A 186 17.03 -7.71 -14.51
CA VAL A 186 15.58 -7.79 -14.50
C VAL A 186 15.12 -8.94 -13.60
N VAL A 187 14.31 -8.62 -12.59
CA VAL A 187 13.70 -9.61 -11.69
C VAL A 187 12.44 -10.18 -12.34
N THR A 188 12.34 -11.51 -12.37
CA THR A 188 11.17 -12.27 -12.83
C THR A 188 10.66 -13.21 -11.75
N PHE A 189 9.47 -13.79 -11.94
CA PHE A 189 8.73 -14.54 -10.92
C PHE A 189 8.43 -16.01 -11.33
N PRO A 190 9.43 -16.90 -11.46
CA PRO A 190 9.22 -18.29 -11.88
C PRO A 190 8.55 -19.18 -10.80
N GLY A 191 8.26 -18.63 -9.63
CA GLY A 191 7.68 -19.35 -8.50
C GLY A 191 7.40 -18.39 -7.34
N PHE A 192 7.22 -18.93 -6.14
CA PHE A 192 7.00 -18.13 -4.94
C PHE A 192 8.25 -17.27 -4.62
N VAL A 193 8.05 -15.97 -4.47
CA VAL A 193 9.07 -14.99 -4.10
C VAL A 193 8.54 -14.18 -2.92
N ASP A 194 9.37 -14.07 -1.88
CA ASP A 194 9.19 -13.13 -0.78
C ASP A 194 10.58 -12.61 -0.39
N CYS A 195 10.93 -11.42 -0.86
CA CYS A 195 12.27 -10.87 -0.74
C CYS A 195 12.21 -9.37 -0.43
N VAL A 196 12.99 -8.93 0.55
CA VAL A 196 13.17 -7.51 0.87
C VAL A 196 14.47 -7.05 0.22
N TYR A 197 14.40 -5.98 -0.56
CA TYR A 197 15.55 -5.32 -1.16
C TYR A 197 15.93 -4.12 -0.28
N LEU A 198 17.16 -4.08 0.19
CA LEU A 198 17.70 -3.01 1.03
C LEU A 198 18.36 -1.95 0.14
N ASP A 199 18.24 -0.69 0.56
CA ASP A 199 18.81 0.47 -0.12
C ASP A 199 18.44 0.53 -1.62
N ALA A 200 17.21 0.10 -1.94
CA ALA A 200 16.69 0.10 -3.31
C ALA A 200 16.60 1.52 -3.89
N SER A 201 16.68 1.60 -5.22
CA SER A 201 16.44 2.84 -5.96
C SER A 201 15.09 3.46 -5.59
N SER A 202 15.02 4.80 -5.60
CA SER A 202 13.76 5.54 -5.45
C SER A 202 12.80 5.34 -6.61
N GLU A 203 13.29 4.84 -7.74
CA GLU A 203 12.51 4.51 -8.93
C GLU A 203 12.74 3.05 -9.31
N LEU A 204 11.64 2.33 -9.47
CA LEU A 204 11.57 0.97 -10.00
C LEU A 204 10.59 0.97 -11.16
N GLN A 205 10.79 0.06 -12.11
CA GLN A 205 9.86 -0.10 -13.23
C GLN A 205 9.26 -1.49 -13.19
N LEU A 206 7.93 -1.57 -13.15
CA LEU A 206 7.19 -2.81 -13.25
C LEU A 206 6.61 -2.94 -14.66
N ASP A 207 7.10 -3.92 -15.41
CA ASP A 207 6.33 -4.46 -16.53
C ASP A 207 5.35 -5.48 -15.94
N ASN A 208 4.06 -5.19 -16.01
CA ASN A 208 3.05 -6.07 -15.41
C ASN A 208 2.71 -7.29 -16.27
N GLY A 209 3.34 -7.46 -17.45
CA GLY A 209 3.06 -8.57 -18.36
C GLY A 209 1.68 -8.48 -19.04
N LEU A 210 0.98 -7.36 -18.90
CA LEU A 210 -0.34 -7.08 -19.50
C LEU A 210 -0.28 -5.85 -20.44
N GLY A 211 0.93 -5.43 -20.80
CA GLY A 211 1.19 -4.28 -21.66
C GLY A 211 1.20 -2.93 -20.92
N ASP A 212 1.43 -2.92 -19.60
CA ASP A 212 1.74 -1.71 -18.84
C ASP A 212 3.18 -1.71 -18.34
N LEU A 213 3.80 -0.55 -18.48
CA LEU A 213 4.98 -0.18 -17.72
C LEU A 213 4.54 0.83 -16.66
N ILE A 214 4.65 0.43 -15.40
CA ILE A 214 4.24 1.19 -14.20
C ILE A 214 5.47 1.66 -13.46
#